data_AF-A0A3N5TSU4-F1
#
_entry.id   AF-A0A3N5TSU4-F1
#
_cell.length_a   1.000
_cell.length_b   1.000
_cell.length_c   1.000
_cell.angle_alpha   90.00
_cell.angle_beta   90.00
_cell.angle_gamma   90.00
#
_symmetry.space_group_name_H-M   'P 1'
#
loop_
_entity.id
_entity.type
_entity.pdbx_description
1 polymer ?
#
loop_
_entity_poly.entity_id
_entity_poly.type
_entity_poly.pdbx_seq_one_letter_code
_entity_poly.pdbx_strand_id
1 'polypeptide(L)' 'RLLKAAGQAAPTVKPTLEINPSHALVTRLNSESDEDRFADWANLLLEQALLAEGGQLDDPASFVRRLNGLLAMLPG' A
#
# COMPACT_ATOMS: atom_id res chain seq x y z
N ARG A 1 -15.49 12.92 3.21
CA ARG A 1 -15.21 13.69 4.44
C ARG A 1 -16.41 14.51 4.97
N LEU A 2 -17.32 14.99 4.11
CA LEU A 2 -18.56 15.68 4.54
C LEU A 2 -19.50 14.81 5.41
N LEU A 3 -19.67 13.52 5.07
CA LEU A 3 -20.55 12.61 5.84
C LEU A 3 -20.04 12.27 7.25
N LYS A 4 -18.71 12.08 7.41
CA LYS A 4 -18.09 11.82 8.73
C LYS A 4 -18.26 13.01 9.68
N ALA A 5 -18.24 14.24 9.16
CA ALA A 5 -18.42 15.46 9.96
C ALA A 5 -19.86 15.64 10.48
N ALA A 6 -20.84 14.97 9.85
CA ALA A 6 -22.25 15.02 10.23
C ALA A 6 -22.64 13.95 11.28
N GLY A 7 -21.68 13.22 11.87
CA GLY A 7 -21.93 12.20 12.89
C GLY A 7 -22.58 10.91 12.35
N GLN A 8 -22.77 10.79 11.04
CA GLN A 8 -23.23 9.55 10.41
C GLN A 8 -22.04 8.70 9.96
N ALA A 9 -22.16 7.38 10.14
CA ALA A 9 -21.22 6.44 9.59
C ALA A 9 -21.24 6.56 8.07
N ALA A 10 -20.18 7.15 7.49
CA ALA A 10 -20.02 7.16 6.06
C ALA A 10 -19.91 5.70 5.57
N PRO A 11 -20.62 5.31 4.50
CA PRO A 11 -20.49 3.98 3.96
C PRO A 11 -19.03 3.70 3.62
N THR A 12 -18.54 2.51 4.00
CA THR A 12 -17.20 2.04 3.67
C THR A 12 -17.15 1.71 2.19
N VAL A 13 -16.81 2.71 1.37
CA VAL A 13 -16.54 2.51 -0.05
C VAL A 13 -15.13 1.93 -0.17
N LYS A 14 -15.00 0.73 -0.76
CA LYS A 14 -13.68 0.19 -1.12
C LYS A 14 -13.18 0.97 -2.34
N PRO A 15 -12.04 1.66 -2.26
CA PRO A 15 -11.49 2.38 -3.41
C PRO A 15 -10.96 1.38 -4.46
N THR A 16 -10.86 1.85 -5.70
CA THR A 16 -10.17 1.12 -6.78
C THR A 16 -8.67 1.40 -6.66
N LEU A 17 -7.86 0.35 -6.53
CA LEU A 17 -6.40 0.49 -6.60
C LEU A 17 -5.97 0.52 -8.07
N GLU A 18 -5.43 1.65 -8.51
CA GLU A 18 -4.84 1.79 -9.85
C GLU A 18 -3.32 1.59 -9.78
N ILE A 19 -2.77 0.87 -10.76
CA ILE A 19 -1.34 0.52 -10.82
C ILE A 19 -0.75 1.01 -12.13
N ASN A 20 0.47 1.55 -12.09
CA ASN A 20 1.23 1.92 -13.28
C ASN A 20 2.09 0.73 -13.74
N PRO A 21 1.77 0.06 -14.86
CA PRO A 21 2.50 -1.14 -15.30
C PRO A 21 3.96 -0.87 -15.69
N SER A 22 4.27 0.38 -16.03
CA SER A 22 5.63 0.82 -16.41
C SER A 22 6.52 1.18 -15.21
N HIS A 23 5.96 1.23 -14.00
CA HIS A 23 6.73 1.57 -12.82
C HIS A 23 7.61 0.40 -12.37
N ALA A 24 8.88 0.66 -12.06
CA ALA A 24 9.86 -0.37 -11.73
C ALA A 24 9.42 -1.32 -10.61
N LEU A 25 8.70 -0.80 -9.60
CA LEU A 25 8.17 -1.62 -8.50
C LEU A 25 7.07 -2.59 -8.96
N VAL A 26 6.21 -2.18 -9.90
CA VAL A 26 5.13 -3.02 -10.43
C VAL A 26 5.72 -4.09 -11.34
N THR A 27 6.72 -3.75 -12.15
CA THR A 27 7.46 -4.73 -12.95
C THR A 27 8.16 -5.76 -12.06
N ARG A 28 8.80 -5.33 -10.97
CA ARG A 28 9.43 -6.24 -10.00
C ARG A 28 8.41 -7.16 -9.34
N LEU A 29 7.28 -6.61 -8.88
CA LEU A 29 6.17 -7.37 -8.30
C LEU A 29 5.70 -8.47 -9.26
N ASN A 30 5.51 -8.14 -10.54
CA ASN A 30 5.07 -9.09 -11.57
C ASN A 30 6.07 -10.24 -11.83
N SER A 31 7.35 -10.08 -11.46
CA SER A 31 8.39 -11.10 -11.61
C SER A 31 8.69 -11.86 -10.31
N GLU A 32 8.05 -11.50 -9.20
CA GLU A 32 8.28 -12.12 -7.90
C GLU A 32 7.54 -13.46 -7.80
N SER A 33 8.30 -14.54 -7.58
CA SER A 33 7.75 -15.90 -7.42
C SER A 33 7.54 -16.31 -5.97
N ASP A 34 8.16 -15.60 -5.03
CA ASP A 34 7.98 -15.80 -3.60
C ASP A 34 6.67 -15.12 -3.17
N GLU A 35 5.68 -15.91 -2.77
CA GLU A 35 4.34 -15.42 -2.43
C GLU A 35 4.35 -14.46 -1.24
N ASP A 36 5.20 -14.70 -0.24
CA ASP A 36 5.29 -13.85 0.94
C ASP A 36 5.87 -12.48 0.56
N ARG A 37 6.93 -12.48 -0.24
CA ARG A 37 7.52 -11.24 -0.76
C ARG A 37 6.53 -10.51 -1.67
N PHE A 38 5.85 -11.22 -2.55
CA PHE A 38 4.81 -10.64 -3.41
C PHE A 38 3.73 -9.94 -2.56
N ALA A 39 3.24 -10.61 -1.50
CA ALA A 39 2.25 -10.04 -0.60
C ALA A 39 2.77 -8.78 0.11
N ASP A 40 4.02 -8.77 0.58
CA ASP A 40 4.63 -7.58 1.20
C ASP A 40 4.71 -6.40 0.24
N TRP A 41 5.15 -6.63 -1.00
CA TRP A 41 5.23 -5.60 -2.03
C TRP A 41 3.85 -5.07 -2.45
N ALA A 42 2.86 -5.95 -2.60
CA ALA A 42 1.49 -5.58 -2.93
C ALA A 42 0.86 -4.73 -1.81
N ASN A 43 1.08 -5.11 -0.55
CA ASN A 43 0.63 -4.33 0.60
C ASN A 43 1.30 -2.96 0.65
N LEU A 44 2.62 -2.88 0.43
CA LEU A 44 3.33 -1.60 0.39
C LEU A 44 2.76 -0.66 -0.67
N LEU A 45 2.49 -1.15 -1.89
CA LEU A 45 1.90 -0.33 -2.97
C LEU A 45 0.51 0.19 -2.58
N LEU A 46 -0.33 -0.66 -2.00
CA LEU A 46 -1.65 -0.26 -1.50
C LEU A 46 -1.55 0.79 -0.40
N GLU A 47 -0.68 0.57 0.58
CA GLU A 47 -0.49 1.46 1.73
C GLU A 47 0.05 2.83 1.30
N GLN A 48 0.98 2.85 0.33
CA GLN A 48 1.45 4.09 -0.28
C GLN A 48 0.33 4.85 -1.00
N ALA A 49 -0.52 4.15 -1.75
CA ALA A 49 -1.68 4.76 -2.42
C ALA A 49 -2.66 5.36 -1.40
N LEU A 50 -2.99 4.61 -0.34
CA LEU A 50 -3.86 5.09 0.75
C LEU A 50 -3.29 6.35 1.42
N LEU A 51 -1.99 6.37 1.72
CA LEU A 51 -1.32 7.53 2.30
C LEU A 51 -1.31 8.73 1.34
N ALA A 52 -1.05 8.50 0.05
CA ALA A 52 -1.00 9.55 -0.98
C ALA A 52 -2.36 10.25 -1.18
N GLU A 53 -3.47 9.53 -1.02
CA GLU A 53 -4.83 10.10 -1.04
C GLU A 53 -5.23 10.79 0.28
N GLY A 54 -4.32 10.87 1.26
CA GLY A 54 -4.57 11.44 2.57
C GLY A 54 -5.37 10.54 3.51
N GLY A 55 -5.39 9.23 3.22
CA GLY A 55 -5.89 8.19 4.10
C GLY A 55 -5.00 7.98 5.31
N GLN A 56 -5.42 7.06 6.18
CA GLN A 56 -4.64 6.58 7.31
C GLN A 56 -4.50 5.06 7.16
N LEU A 57 -3.40 4.52 7.67
CA LEU A 57 -3.20 3.09 7.73
C LEU A 57 -3.78 2.56 9.04
N ASP A 58 -4.41 1.39 8.97
CA ASP A 58 -4.91 0.69 10.16
C ASP A 58 -3.76 0.17 11.04
N ASP A 59 -2.64 -0.23 10.42
CA ASP A 59 -1.41 -0.66 11.11
C ASP A 59 -0.15 0.02 10.53
N PRO A 60 0.17 1.25 10.96
CA PRO A 60 1.36 1.96 10.53
C PRO A 60 2.68 1.24 10.89
N ALA A 61 2.70 0.44 11.97
CA ALA A 61 3.91 -0.24 12.41
C ALA A 61 4.27 -1.39 11.45
N SER A 62 3.26 -2.12 10.95
CA SER A 62 3.48 -3.14 9.91
C SER A 62 3.95 -2.55 8.60
N PHE A 63 3.41 -1.40 8.18
CA PHE A 63 3.92 -0.66 7.02
C PHE A 63 5.40 -0.30 7.16
N VAL A 64 5.79 0.31 8.30
CA VAL A 64 7.19 0.69 8.55
C VAL A 64 8.11 -0.52 8.54
N ARG A 65 7.67 -1.64 9.13
CA ARG A 65 8.43 -2.89 9.13
C ARG A 65 8.64 -3.43 7.71
N ARG A 66 7.60 -3.47 6.86
CA ARG A 66 7.72 -3.86 5.45
C ARG A 66 8.67 -2.94 4.69
N LEU A 67 8.53 -1.63 4.86
CA LEU A 67 9.39 -0.65 4.21
C LEU A 67 10.86 -0.82 4.60
N ASN A 68 11.14 -1.01 5.89
CA ASN A 68 12.50 -1.24 6.37
C ASN A 68 13.07 -2.57 5.87
N GLY A 69 12.25 -3.62 5.83
CA GLY A 69 12.65 -4.91 5.25
C GLY A 69 13.07 -4.77 3.79
N LEU A 70 12.31 -4.01 3.01
CA LEU A 70 12.62 -3.71 1.61
C LEU A 70 13.93 -2.93 1.47
N LEU A 71 14.10 -1.85 2.24
CA LEU A 71 15.31 -1.03 2.18
C LEU A 71 16.58 -1.83 2.51
N ALA A 72 16.48 -2.79 3.43
CA ALA A 72 17.58 -3.69 3.78
C ALA A 72 17.96 -4.67 2.65
N MET A 73 17.08 -4.89 1.68
CA MET A 73 17.32 -5.78 0.52
C MET A 73 17.87 -5.03 -0.70
N LEU A 74 17.96 -3.70 -0.66
CA LEU A 74 18.55 -2.93 -1.75
C LEU A 74 20.08 -3.09 -1.73
N PRO A 75 20.72 -3.40 -2.87
CA PRO A 75 22.17 -3.35 -2.96
C PRO A 75 22.63 -1.90 -2.69
N GLY A 76 23.70 -1.76 -1.90
CA GLY A 76 24.35 -0.48 -1.62
C GLY A 76 25.10 0.08 -2.81
#